data_AF-A0A9C8I6E4-F1
#
_entry.id   AF-A0A9C8I6E4-F1
#
_cell.length_a   1.000
_cell.length_b   1.000
_cell.length_c   1.000
_cell.angle_alpha   90.00
_cell.angle_beta   90.00
_cell.angle_gamma   90.00
#
_symmetry.space_group_name_H-M   'P 1'
#
loop_
_entity.id
_entity.type
_entity.pdbx_description
1 polymer ?
#
loop_
_entity_poly.entity_id
_entity_poly.type
_entity_poly.pdbx_seq_one_letter_code
_entity_poly.pdbx_strand_id
1 'polypeptide(L)'
;STAETARAINDWVAENLTTRERGFFGPRPDPLSVIATGSGTEGDIAAVAIAMCKTFGVPARSARVSVLGGEDGDFSWLEIWSDGEWIPMYPHNPEAFGDRGFVERNFRNNVTVVSVSAAFTNAQVTSNYSDTGEVSIKFTKNNEPINDFEHFCISSWNNGAWLPLDDIWFDLDDSRNDDDDEFVAVLGDGFYVVQWGVRNQRGDAFVRTMPINVRPNDKINLELPLDIPPSEFDAIDMVQRKFDPLPQIDLGYSSTWSDPLIFPDELPLDVYICMVIFDYNGEPSVRMVPEIIKWASGKDVLLIGVGVYDDVDSSRFWLQQVNIGDENVRFYADCEGKIAELFGYPWNEEGPDYSKLPFVILLSPGREILLVRDGYNLSIAGALDRAIELFESNQSGN
;
A
#
# COMPACT_ATOMS: atom_id res chain seq x y z
N SER A 1 17.63 -24.32 -40.57
CA SER A 1 17.33 -24.52 -39.13
C SER A 1 16.39 -23.43 -38.65
N THR A 2 15.84 -23.53 -37.43
CA THR A 2 14.98 -22.47 -36.85
C THR A 2 15.71 -21.13 -36.77
N ALA A 3 16.98 -21.13 -36.36
CA ALA A 3 17.83 -19.94 -36.35
C ALA A 3 18.08 -19.33 -37.74
N GLU A 4 18.30 -20.14 -38.79
CA GLU A 4 18.45 -19.62 -40.16
C GLU A 4 17.17 -18.95 -40.66
N THR A 5 16.00 -19.54 -40.40
CA THR A 5 14.70 -18.94 -40.73
C THR A 5 14.51 -17.62 -39.98
N ALA A 6 14.80 -17.58 -38.69
CA ALA A 6 14.70 -16.37 -37.88
C ALA A 6 15.64 -15.26 -38.38
N ARG A 7 16.87 -15.60 -38.75
CA ARG A 7 17.83 -14.65 -39.33
C ARG A 7 17.33 -14.07 -40.64
N ALA A 8 16.84 -14.90 -41.56
CA ALA A 8 16.28 -14.44 -42.83
C ALA A 8 15.07 -13.51 -42.63
N ILE A 9 14.23 -13.78 -41.63
CA ILE A 9 13.13 -12.88 -41.24
C ILE A 9 13.69 -11.56 -40.70
N ASN A 10 14.70 -11.60 -39.84
CA ASN A 10 15.31 -10.41 -39.26
C ASN A 10 15.94 -9.51 -40.32
N ASP A 11 16.69 -10.10 -41.25
CA ASP A 11 17.31 -9.41 -42.38
C ASP A 11 16.23 -8.75 -43.26
N TRP A 12 15.16 -9.50 -43.58
CA TRP A 12 14.04 -8.95 -44.35
C TRP A 12 13.36 -7.78 -43.64
N VAL A 13 13.10 -7.90 -42.34
CA VAL A 13 12.49 -6.83 -41.53
C VAL A 13 13.36 -5.58 -41.54
N ALA A 14 14.67 -5.73 -41.31
CA ALA A 14 15.63 -4.63 -41.32
C ALA A 14 15.72 -3.93 -42.69
N GLU A 15 15.62 -4.70 -43.78
CA GLU A 15 15.68 -4.17 -45.15
C GLU A 15 14.39 -3.50 -45.62
N ASN A 16 13.23 -3.91 -45.10
CA ASN A 16 11.92 -3.53 -45.65
C ASN A 16 11.09 -2.62 -44.74
N LEU A 17 11.37 -2.57 -43.43
CA LEU A 17 10.61 -1.78 -42.47
C LEU A 17 11.45 -0.65 -41.86
N THR A 18 10.87 0.54 -41.77
CA THR A 18 11.53 1.73 -41.20
C THR A 18 10.80 2.22 -39.96
N THR A 19 11.54 2.57 -38.91
CA THR A 19 10.97 3.15 -37.68
C THR A 19 10.41 4.54 -37.92
N ARG A 20 9.22 4.80 -37.39
CA ARG A 20 8.59 6.12 -37.37
C ARG A 20 7.88 6.33 -36.04
N GLU A 21 8.02 7.53 -35.48
CA GLU A 21 7.26 7.92 -34.29
C GLU A 21 5.75 7.90 -34.55
N ARG A 22 5.01 7.38 -33.58
CA ARG A 22 3.56 7.44 -33.57
C ARG A 22 3.12 8.80 -33.05
N GLY A 23 2.38 9.54 -33.87
CA GLY A 23 1.70 10.76 -33.40
C GLY A 23 0.70 10.46 -32.28
N PHE A 24 0.45 11.45 -31.43
CA PHE A 24 -0.31 11.37 -30.16
C PHE A 24 -1.69 10.67 -30.22
N PHE A 25 -2.30 10.52 -31.40
CA PHE A 25 -3.64 9.93 -31.58
C PHE A 25 -3.73 8.77 -32.59
N GLY A 26 -2.61 8.16 -33.00
CA GLY A 26 -2.65 7.08 -34.01
C GLY A 26 -2.96 5.69 -33.41
N PRO A 27 -4.00 4.96 -33.84
CA PRO A 27 -4.25 3.59 -33.37
C PRO A 27 -3.08 2.66 -33.71
N ARG A 28 -2.80 1.65 -32.88
CA ARG A 28 -1.79 0.63 -33.22
C ARG A 28 -2.22 -0.07 -34.52
N PRO A 29 -1.40 -0.01 -35.59
CA PRO A 29 -1.69 -0.70 -36.84
C PRO A 29 -1.56 -2.21 -36.61
N ASP A 30 -2.34 -2.99 -37.35
CA ASP A 30 -2.14 -4.43 -37.41
C ASP A 30 -0.85 -4.75 -38.22
N PRO A 31 -0.26 -5.95 -38.06
CA PRO A 31 0.97 -6.32 -38.75
C PRO A 31 0.91 -6.21 -40.29
N LEU A 32 -0.24 -6.47 -40.92
CA LEU A 32 -0.37 -6.37 -42.38
C LEU A 32 -0.33 -4.90 -42.82
N SER A 33 -0.92 -4.00 -42.03
CA SER A 33 -0.82 -2.57 -42.27
C SER A 33 0.63 -2.08 -42.21
N VAL A 34 1.42 -2.51 -41.22
CA VAL A 34 2.84 -2.15 -41.10
C VAL A 34 3.67 -2.65 -42.28
N ILE A 35 3.43 -3.90 -42.72
CA ILE A 35 4.07 -4.46 -43.91
C ILE A 35 3.69 -3.65 -45.15
N ALA A 36 2.40 -3.29 -45.31
CA ALA A 36 1.92 -2.56 -46.47
C ALA A 36 2.47 -1.12 -46.54
N THR A 37 2.69 -0.47 -45.39
CA THR A 37 3.26 0.89 -45.31
C THR A 37 4.78 0.90 -45.28
N GLY A 38 5.43 -0.24 -45.01
CA GLY A 38 6.87 -0.34 -44.80
C GLY A 38 7.37 0.46 -43.58
N SER A 39 6.48 0.84 -42.65
CA SER A 39 6.86 1.67 -41.50
C SER A 39 5.92 1.55 -40.31
N GLY A 40 6.48 1.69 -39.11
CA GLY A 40 5.77 1.65 -37.82
C GLY A 40 6.68 2.06 -36.66
N THR A 41 6.17 2.07 -35.43
CA THR A 41 7.03 2.22 -34.24
C THR A 41 7.89 0.97 -34.03
N GLU A 42 8.92 1.03 -33.19
CA GLU A 42 9.73 -0.16 -32.85
C GLU A 42 8.85 -1.32 -32.37
N GLY A 43 7.88 -1.05 -31.49
CA GLY A 43 6.93 -2.06 -31.04
C GLY A 43 6.00 -2.61 -32.14
N ASP A 44 5.73 -1.85 -33.20
CA ASP A 44 4.94 -2.35 -34.35
C ASP A 44 5.78 -3.29 -35.20
N ILE A 45 7.03 -2.91 -35.44
CA ILE A 45 8.00 -3.70 -36.21
C ILE A 45 8.31 -5.00 -35.47
N ALA A 46 8.46 -4.94 -34.14
CA ALA A 46 8.59 -6.13 -33.31
C ALA A 46 7.36 -7.04 -33.41
N ALA A 47 6.14 -6.50 -33.40
CA ALA A 47 4.92 -7.27 -33.57
C ALA A 47 4.86 -7.97 -34.94
N VAL A 48 5.29 -7.29 -36.02
CA VAL A 48 5.43 -7.90 -37.36
C VAL A 48 6.44 -9.04 -37.34
N ALA A 49 7.63 -8.82 -36.79
CA ALA A 49 8.68 -9.84 -36.74
C ALA A 49 8.24 -11.07 -35.93
N ILE A 50 7.57 -10.90 -34.78
CA ILE A 50 6.99 -12.02 -34.01
C ILE A 50 5.95 -12.78 -34.86
N ALA A 51 5.06 -12.07 -35.55
CA ALA A 51 4.03 -12.68 -36.39
C ALA A 51 4.62 -13.47 -37.56
N MET A 52 5.65 -12.94 -38.20
CA MET A 52 6.41 -13.63 -39.25
C MET A 52 7.07 -14.90 -38.70
N CYS A 53 7.80 -14.80 -37.58
CA CYS A 53 8.41 -15.96 -36.92
C CYS A 53 7.38 -17.06 -36.66
N LYS A 54 6.24 -16.71 -36.05
CA LYS A 54 5.15 -17.67 -35.74
C LYS A 54 4.55 -18.29 -37.01
N THR A 55 4.45 -17.54 -38.10
CA THR A 55 3.95 -18.04 -39.39
C THR A 55 4.88 -19.10 -39.99
N PHE A 56 6.19 -18.96 -39.80
CA PHE A 56 7.20 -19.91 -40.25
C PHE A 56 7.56 -20.99 -39.21
N GLY A 57 6.75 -21.13 -38.15
CA GLY A 57 6.96 -22.15 -37.12
C GLY A 57 8.14 -21.89 -36.19
N VAL A 58 8.62 -20.64 -36.11
CA VAL A 58 9.64 -20.18 -35.17
C VAL A 58 8.95 -19.64 -33.91
N PRO A 59 9.08 -20.28 -32.74
CA PRO A 59 8.58 -19.70 -31.51
C PRO A 59 9.34 -18.40 -31.21
N ALA A 60 8.60 -17.32 -30.96
CA ALA A 60 9.17 -16.00 -30.71
C ALA A 60 8.38 -15.27 -29.61
N ARG A 61 9.09 -14.48 -28.80
CA ARG A 61 8.56 -13.63 -27.73
C ARG A 61 9.17 -12.23 -27.77
N SER A 62 8.45 -11.25 -27.23
CA SER A 62 8.96 -9.89 -27.10
C SER A 62 9.89 -9.82 -25.90
N ALA A 63 10.98 -9.07 -26.01
CA ALA A 63 11.87 -8.72 -24.92
C ALA A 63 12.00 -7.19 -24.85
N ARG A 64 12.09 -6.62 -23.64
CA ARG A 64 12.25 -5.17 -23.48
C ARG A 64 12.96 -4.80 -22.19
N VAL A 65 13.56 -3.62 -22.19
CA VAL A 65 13.88 -2.83 -21.00
C VAL A 65 12.95 -1.63 -21.01
N SER A 66 12.02 -1.57 -20.06
CA SER A 66 11.01 -0.50 -19.99
C SER A 66 11.58 0.85 -19.54
N VAL A 67 12.71 0.83 -18.80
CA VAL A 67 13.35 2.01 -18.23
C VAL A 67 14.87 1.84 -18.35
N LEU A 68 15.53 2.61 -19.21
CA LEU A 68 16.99 2.52 -19.43
C LEU A 68 17.81 3.31 -18.40
N GLY A 69 17.53 3.13 -17.11
CA GLY A 69 18.27 3.81 -16.05
C GLY A 69 18.41 5.31 -16.34
N GLY A 70 19.63 5.84 -16.22
CA GLY A 70 19.93 7.26 -16.48
C GLY A 70 19.90 7.69 -17.96
N GLU A 71 19.67 6.77 -18.91
CA GLU A 71 19.51 7.07 -20.33
C GLU A 71 18.03 7.11 -20.73
N ASP A 72 17.60 8.20 -21.35
CA ASP A 72 16.18 8.40 -21.69
C ASP A 72 15.65 7.33 -22.64
N GLY A 73 14.47 6.78 -22.30
CA GLY A 73 13.70 5.90 -23.17
C GLY A 73 13.67 4.44 -22.72
N ASP A 74 13.26 3.60 -23.65
CA ASP A 74 13.16 2.15 -23.53
C ASP A 74 13.91 1.47 -24.69
N PHE A 75 14.10 0.16 -24.58
CA PHE A 75 14.67 -0.63 -25.67
C PHE A 75 13.90 -1.94 -25.82
N SER A 76 13.62 -2.35 -27.05
CA SER A 76 12.86 -3.58 -27.32
C SER A 76 13.49 -4.43 -28.42
N TRP A 77 13.41 -5.73 -28.25
CA TRP A 77 13.88 -6.73 -29.21
C TRP A 77 13.03 -8.00 -29.10
N LEU A 78 13.44 -9.05 -29.79
CA LEU A 78 12.75 -10.34 -29.78
C LEU A 78 13.68 -11.44 -29.29
N GLU A 79 13.11 -12.47 -28.70
CA GLU A 79 13.80 -13.75 -28.53
C GLU A 79 13.11 -14.81 -29.37
N ILE A 80 13.91 -15.64 -30.04
CA ILE A 80 13.45 -16.80 -30.81
C ILE A 80 13.93 -18.09 -30.15
N TRP A 81 13.13 -19.15 -30.17
CA TRP A 81 13.54 -20.45 -29.63
C TRP A 81 14.21 -21.28 -30.72
N SER A 82 15.49 -21.61 -30.55
CA SER A 82 16.22 -22.55 -31.42
C SER A 82 17.07 -23.47 -30.57
N ASP A 83 17.10 -24.76 -30.91
CA ASP A 83 18.04 -25.73 -30.36
C ASP A 83 18.08 -25.81 -28.81
N GLY A 84 16.94 -25.52 -28.16
CA GLY A 84 16.81 -25.63 -26.70
C GLY A 84 17.09 -24.34 -25.93
N GLU A 85 17.30 -23.21 -26.62
CA GLU A 85 17.53 -21.92 -25.98
C GLU A 85 16.81 -20.75 -26.67
N TRP A 86 16.59 -19.68 -25.91
CA TRP A 86 16.07 -18.40 -26.42
C TRP A 86 17.21 -17.54 -26.97
N ILE A 87 17.22 -17.23 -28.25
CA ILE A 87 18.28 -16.47 -28.93
C ILE A 87 17.76 -15.04 -29.20
N PRO A 88 18.49 -13.98 -28.85
CA PRO A 88 18.07 -12.62 -29.14
C PRO A 88 18.11 -12.30 -30.64
N MET A 89 17.13 -11.52 -31.10
CA MET A 89 16.96 -11.07 -32.47
C MET A 89 16.58 -9.58 -32.44
N TYR A 90 17.39 -8.76 -33.14
CA TYR A 90 17.27 -7.31 -33.15
C TYR A 90 16.86 -6.82 -34.55
N PRO A 91 15.59 -6.40 -34.76
CA PRO A 91 15.09 -5.94 -36.06
C PRO A 91 15.85 -4.76 -36.66
N HIS A 92 16.40 -3.89 -35.82
CA HIS A 92 17.14 -2.70 -36.25
C HIS A 92 18.65 -2.92 -36.32
N ASN A 93 19.14 -4.07 -35.85
CA ASN A 93 20.55 -4.45 -35.80
C ASN A 93 20.70 -5.92 -36.17
N PRO A 94 20.39 -6.32 -37.42
CA PRO A 94 20.40 -7.73 -37.82
C PRO A 94 21.77 -8.41 -37.65
N GLU A 95 22.85 -7.63 -37.72
CA GLU A 95 24.22 -8.08 -37.43
C GLU A 95 24.42 -8.58 -36.00
N ALA A 96 23.60 -8.12 -35.04
CA ALA A 96 23.65 -8.51 -33.64
C ALA A 96 22.81 -9.75 -33.32
N PHE A 97 22.27 -10.46 -34.32
CA PHE A 97 21.50 -11.68 -34.10
C PHE A 97 22.29 -12.70 -33.25
N GLY A 98 21.69 -13.10 -32.13
CA GLY A 98 22.27 -14.02 -31.15
C GLY A 98 23.23 -13.39 -30.15
N ASP A 99 23.50 -12.09 -30.25
CA ASP A 99 24.39 -11.39 -29.33
C ASP A 99 23.65 -10.91 -28.07
N ARG A 100 23.76 -11.69 -26.99
CA ARG A 100 23.18 -11.34 -25.68
C ARG A 100 23.80 -10.08 -25.07
N GLY A 101 25.07 -9.81 -25.34
CA GLY A 101 25.76 -8.64 -24.80
C GLY A 101 25.48 -7.36 -25.57
N PHE A 102 24.68 -7.40 -26.64
CA PHE A 102 24.36 -6.20 -27.42
C PHE A 102 23.68 -5.12 -26.59
N VAL A 103 22.70 -5.47 -25.77
CA VAL A 103 21.97 -4.49 -24.95
C VAL A 103 22.91 -3.80 -23.96
N GLU A 104 23.62 -4.57 -23.12
CA GLU A 104 24.54 -4.01 -22.12
C GLU A 104 25.70 -3.21 -22.72
N ARG A 105 26.19 -3.58 -23.91
CA ARG A 105 27.25 -2.79 -24.57
C ARG A 105 26.76 -1.44 -25.08
N ASN A 106 25.49 -1.33 -25.48
CA ASN A 106 24.92 -0.08 -25.98
C ASN A 106 24.34 0.79 -24.85
N PHE A 107 23.87 0.18 -23.76
CA PHE A 107 23.22 0.84 -22.62
C PHE A 107 23.92 0.49 -21.31
N ARG A 108 25.24 0.68 -21.27
CA ARG A 108 26.09 0.20 -20.18
C ARG A 108 25.68 0.76 -18.82
N ASN A 109 25.45 -0.12 -17.85
CA ASN A 109 24.96 0.22 -16.50
C ASN A 109 23.58 0.93 -16.50
N ASN A 110 22.80 0.78 -17.57
CA ASN A 110 21.47 1.39 -17.72
C ASN A 110 20.39 0.32 -17.97
N VAL A 111 20.77 -0.94 -18.13
CA VAL A 111 19.83 -2.07 -18.21
C VAL A 111 19.25 -2.35 -16.82
N THR A 112 18.03 -1.87 -16.55
CA THR A 112 17.39 -2.03 -15.23
C THR A 112 16.78 -3.42 -15.05
N VAL A 113 15.72 -3.71 -15.80
CA VAL A 113 14.98 -4.97 -15.78
C VAL A 113 14.70 -5.35 -17.22
N VAL A 114 15.04 -6.59 -17.58
CA VAL A 114 14.63 -7.17 -18.86
C VAL A 114 13.41 -8.04 -18.63
N SER A 115 12.30 -7.66 -19.23
CA SER A 115 11.08 -8.46 -19.26
C SER A 115 10.89 -9.11 -20.63
N VAL A 116 10.41 -10.34 -20.61
CA VAL A 116 9.96 -11.05 -21.80
C VAL A 116 8.48 -11.37 -21.70
N SER A 117 7.76 -11.23 -22.81
CA SER A 117 6.33 -11.52 -22.89
C SER A 117 6.00 -12.35 -24.12
N ALA A 118 5.25 -13.42 -23.90
CA ALA A 118 4.61 -14.25 -24.92
C ALA A 118 3.09 -14.28 -24.66
N ALA A 119 2.34 -15.06 -25.45
CA ALA A 119 0.87 -15.04 -25.41
C ALA A 119 0.26 -15.39 -24.04
N PHE A 120 0.95 -16.18 -23.23
CA PHE A 120 0.46 -16.67 -21.93
C PHE A 120 1.52 -16.67 -20.84
N THR A 121 2.70 -16.10 -21.11
CA THR A 121 3.81 -16.13 -20.15
C THR A 121 4.53 -14.79 -20.17
N ASN A 122 4.84 -14.29 -18.99
CA ASN A 122 5.82 -13.25 -18.78
C ASN A 122 6.95 -13.83 -17.94
N ALA A 123 8.15 -13.28 -18.05
CA ALA A 123 9.25 -13.61 -17.16
C ALA A 123 10.23 -12.45 -17.08
N GLN A 124 10.96 -12.37 -15.97
CA GLN A 124 12.14 -11.53 -15.86
C GLN A 124 13.38 -12.32 -16.32
N VAL A 125 14.17 -11.72 -17.21
CA VAL A 125 15.38 -12.36 -17.77
C VAL A 125 16.58 -11.41 -17.76
N THR A 126 16.62 -10.46 -16.83
CA THR A 126 17.67 -9.43 -16.72
C THR A 126 19.08 -10.01 -16.76
N SER A 127 19.31 -11.12 -16.03
CA SER A 127 20.60 -11.81 -15.94
C SER A 127 21.09 -12.40 -17.27
N ASN A 128 20.22 -12.55 -18.28
CA ASN A 128 20.63 -13.00 -19.61
C ASN A 128 21.30 -11.89 -20.43
N TYR A 129 21.14 -10.62 -20.04
CA TYR A 129 21.53 -9.46 -20.85
C TYR A 129 22.43 -8.48 -20.12
N SER A 130 22.39 -8.44 -18.78
CA SER A 130 23.23 -7.59 -17.95
C SER A 130 23.71 -8.36 -16.71
N ASP A 131 24.81 -7.91 -16.14
CA ASP A 131 25.18 -8.27 -14.78
C ASP A 131 24.11 -7.74 -13.81
N THR A 132 23.81 -8.49 -12.75
CA THR A 132 22.67 -8.22 -11.85
C THR A 132 23.04 -8.35 -10.38
N GLY A 133 22.27 -7.69 -9.52
CA GLY A 133 22.22 -7.91 -8.08
C GLY A 133 20.80 -8.28 -7.63
N GLU A 134 20.70 -8.80 -6.42
CA GLU A 134 19.46 -9.28 -5.82
C GLU A 134 19.04 -8.32 -4.69
N VAL A 135 17.79 -7.85 -4.74
CA VAL A 135 17.18 -7.02 -3.71
C VAL A 135 16.04 -7.78 -3.08
N SER A 136 16.10 -7.92 -1.77
CA SER A 136 15.23 -8.72 -0.94
C SER A 136 14.55 -7.81 0.07
N ILE A 137 13.21 -7.84 0.15
CA ILE A 137 12.40 -6.87 0.90
C ILE A 137 11.45 -7.59 1.83
N LYS A 138 11.57 -7.30 3.13
CA LYS A 138 10.62 -7.68 4.17
C LYS A 138 9.90 -6.45 4.70
N PHE A 139 8.58 -6.56 4.90
CA PHE A 139 7.80 -5.50 5.52
C PHE A 139 7.53 -5.84 6.99
N THR A 140 7.59 -4.83 7.86
CA THR A 140 7.31 -5.02 9.29
C THR A 140 6.27 -4.03 9.82
N LYS A 141 5.48 -4.46 10.79
CA LYS A 141 4.54 -3.61 11.53
C LYS A 141 4.57 -4.00 13.01
N ASN A 142 4.78 -3.03 13.88
CA ASN A 142 5.07 -3.26 15.30
C ASN A 142 6.24 -4.23 15.53
N ASN A 143 7.26 -4.19 14.65
CA ASN A 143 8.40 -5.13 14.61
C ASN A 143 8.04 -6.59 14.28
N GLU A 144 6.82 -6.86 13.81
CA GLU A 144 6.42 -8.19 13.33
C GLU A 144 6.35 -8.19 11.79
N PRO A 145 6.79 -9.28 11.11
CA PRO A 145 6.70 -9.40 9.65
C PRO A 145 5.25 -9.32 9.11
N ILE A 146 5.09 -8.75 7.91
CA ILE A 146 3.85 -8.75 7.14
C ILE A 146 4.10 -9.29 5.73
N ASN A 147 3.33 -10.33 5.37
CA ASN A 147 3.63 -11.16 4.19
C ASN A 147 2.81 -10.78 2.95
N ASP A 148 1.76 -9.96 3.12
CA ASP A 148 0.82 -9.60 2.05
C ASP A 148 0.80 -8.10 1.75
N PHE A 149 1.88 -7.39 2.06
CA PHE A 149 1.97 -5.96 1.74
C PHE A 149 2.39 -5.74 0.29
N GLU A 150 1.53 -5.11 -0.50
CA GLU A 150 1.72 -4.89 -1.94
C GLU A 150 1.90 -3.41 -2.32
N HIS A 151 1.77 -2.47 -1.38
CA HIS A 151 1.79 -1.03 -1.68
C HIS A 151 3.20 -0.44 -1.64
N PHE A 152 4.09 -0.97 -2.48
CA PHE A 152 5.44 -0.47 -2.70
C PHE A 152 5.83 -0.52 -4.18
N CYS A 153 6.91 0.18 -4.53
CA CYS A 153 7.55 0.08 -5.83
C CYS A 153 9.07 0.23 -5.72
N ILE A 154 9.78 -0.31 -6.71
CA ILE A 154 11.17 0.03 -6.99
C ILE A 154 11.16 0.87 -8.25
N SER A 155 11.79 2.04 -8.20
CA SER A 155 11.81 2.99 -9.31
C SER A 155 13.24 3.29 -9.76
N SER A 156 13.41 3.59 -11.05
CA SER A 156 14.65 4.10 -11.62
C SER A 156 14.43 5.50 -12.20
N TRP A 157 15.47 6.34 -12.18
CA TRP A 157 15.38 7.71 -12.68
C TRP A 157 15.54 7.73 -14.20
N ASN A 158 14.51 8.17 -14.92
CA ASN A 158 14.52 8.20 -16.39
C ASN A 158 13.67 9.37 -16.90
N ASN A 159 14.12 10.07 -17.95
CA ASN A 159 13.37 11.16 -18.58
C ASN A 159 12.83 12.21 -17.59
N GLY A 160 13.66 12.57 -16.60
CA GLY A 160 13.33 13.61 -15.61
C GLY A 160 12.35 13.17 -14.50
N ALA A 161 12.04 11.88 -14.38
CA ALA A 161 11.14 11.35 -13.36
C ALA A 161 11.62 10.01 -12.78
N TRP A 162 11.09 9.66 -11.61
CA TRP A 162 11.19 8.31 -11.06
C TRP A 162 10.11 7.45 -11.71
N LEU A 163 10.53 6.49 -12.55
CA LEU A 163 9.63 5.57 -13.22
C LEU A 163 9.59 4.24 -12.45
N PRO A 164 8.40 3.73 -12.09
CA PRO A 164 8.29 2.44 -11.42
C PRO A 164 8.68 1.32 -12.37
N LEU A 165 9.37 0.32 -11.84
CA LEU A 165 9.75 -0.89 -12.55
C LEU A 165 8.64 -1.93 -12.40
N ASP A 166 7.51 -1.74 -13.10
CA ASP A 166 6.36 -2.66 -13.02
C ASP A 166 6.69 -4.09 -13.48
N ASP A 167 7.77 -4.23 -14.26
CA ASP A 167 8.24 -5.50 -14.81
C ASP A 167 8.92 -6.42 -13.77
N ILE A 168 9.20 -5.93 -12.54
CA ILE A 168 9.78 -6.75 -11.45
C ILE A 168 8.82 -7.84 -10.98
N TRP A 169 7.54 -7.72 -11.32
CA TRP A 169 6.47 -8.59 -10.86
C TRP A 169 6.18 -9.78 -11.78
N PHE A 170 6.86 -9.89 -12.93
CA PHE A 170 6.52 -10.92 -13.92
C PHE A 170 6.88 -12.36 -13.55
N ASP A 171 7.60 -12.57 -12.44
CA ASP A 171 7.89 -13.89 -11.86
C ASP A 171 6.95 -14.25 -10.68
N LEU A 172 6.01 -13.37 -10.29
CA LEU A 172 5.28 -13.48 -9.01
C LEU A 172 4.33 -14.67 -8.82
N ASP A 173 3.86 -15.33 -9.88
CA ASP A 173 3.05 -16.54 -9.66
C ASP A 173 3.91 -17.72 -9.12
N ASP A 174 5.24 -17.66 -9.25
CA ASP A 174 6.20 -18.62 -8.70
C ASP A 174 7.24 -17.99 -7.73
N SER A 175 7.30 -16.65 -7.59
CA SER A 175 8.32 -15.95 -6.78
C SER A 175 7.83 -15.41 -5.44
N ARG A 176 6.57 -15.66 -5.05
CA ARG A 176 6.30 -15.87 -3.62
C ARG A 176 6.92 -17.23 -3.33
N ASN A 177 8.09 -17.26 -2.71
CA ASN A 177 8.57 -18.50 -2.14
C ASN A 177 7.42 -18.98 -1.23
N ASP A 178 6.80 -20.13 -1.52
CA ASP A 178 5.68 -20.66 -0.75
C ASP A 178 6.00 -20.81 0.75
N ASP A 179 7.29 -20.67 1.12
CA ASP A 179 7.83 -20.75 2.47
C ASP A 179 8.49 -19.44 3.00
N ASP A 180 8.66 -18.35 2.23
CA ASP A 180 9.38 -17.14 2.70
C ASP A 180 8.58 -15.82 2.53
N ASP A 181 8.44 -15.12 3.66
CA ASP A 181 7.79 -13.83 3.91
C ASP A 181 8.44 -12.60 3.19
N GLU A 182 9.03 -12.78 2.02
CA GLU A 182 9.96 -11.84 1.42
C GLU A 182 9.76 -11.64 -0.09
N PHE A 183 9.81 -10.39 -0.53
CA PHE A 183 9.81 -10.03 -1.94
C PHE A 183 11.24 -9.97 -2.48
N VAL A 184 11.52 -10.65 -3.59
CA VAL A 184 12.84 -10.67 -4.23
C VAL A 184 12.77 -10.11 -5.64
N ALA A 185 13.68 -9.18 -5.97
CA ALA A 185 13.84 -8.62 -7.31
C ALA A 185 15.28 -8.75 -7.80
N VAL A 186 15.45 -9.16 -9.06
CA VAL A 186 16.75 -9.19 -9.75
C VAL A 186 16.87 -7.95 -10.64
N LEU A 187 17.80 -7.07 -10.29
CA LEU A 187 17.99 -5.75 -10.92
C LEU A 187 19.38 -5.65 -11.54
N GLY A 188 19.53 -4.94 -12.66
CA GLY A 188 20.84 -4.63 -13.23
C GLY A 188 21.62 -3.60 -12.41
N ASP A 189 22.90 -3.40 -12.75
CA ASP A 189 23.76 -2.38 -12.10
C ASP A 189 23.14 -0.99 -12.22
N GLY A 190 22.89 -0.31 -11.10
CA GLY A 190 22.27 1.00 -11.16
C GLY A 190 21.80 1.59 -9.83
N PHE A 191 21.32 2.82 -9.92
CA PHE A 191 20.70 3.55 -8.82
C PHE A 191 19.19 3.46 -8.90
N TYR A 192 18.57 3.10 -7.76
CA TYR A 192 17.14 2.91 -7.65
C TYR A 192 16.61 3.59 -6.39
N VAL A 193 15.30 3.80 -6.35
CA VAL A 193 14.59 4.24 -5.15
C VAL A 193 13.49 3.26 -4.84
N VAL A 194 13.50 2.71 -3.64
CA VAL A 194 12.39 1.93 -3.10
C VAL A 194 11.42 2.90 -2.44
N GLN A 195 10.15 2.83 -2.81
CA GLN A 195 9.09 3.64 -2.21
C GLN A 195 8.02 2.72 -1.66
N TRP A 196 7.57 2.96 -0.44
CA TRP A 196 6.48 2.22 0.18
C TRP A 196 5.67 3.17 1.03
N GLY A 197 4.41 2.84 1.26
CA GLY A 197 3.56 3.73 2.04
C GLY A 197 2.30 3.09 2.57
N VAL A 198 1.85 3.65 3.69
CA VAL A 198 0.56 3.32 4.29
C VAL A 198 -0.30 4.56 4.28
N ARG A 199 -1.60 4.41 4.52
CA ARG A 199 -2.46 5.55 4.80
C ARG A 199 -2.64 5.71 6.29
N ASN A 200 -2.69 6.95 6.78
CA ASN A 200 -3.17 7.22 8.12
C ASN A 200 -4.69 6.96 8.19
N GLN A 201 -5.28 7.13 9.38
CA GLN A 201 -6.71 6.86 9.60
C GLN A 201 -7.66 7.82 8.88
N ARG A 202 -7.15 8.98 8.42
CA ARG A 202 -7.90 9.94 7.59
C ARG A 202 -7.86 9.56 6.10
N GLY A 203 -7.04 8.58 5.73
CA GLY A 203 -6.77 8.22 4.35
C GLY A 203 -5.65 9.04 3.72
N ASP A 204 -4.96 9.92 4.45
CA ASP A 204 -3.79 10.63 3.93
C ASP A 204 -2.63 9.66 3.72
N ALA A 205 -1.88 9.84 2.64
CA ALA A 205 -0.78 8.94 2.30
C ALA A 205 0.48 9.30 3.10
N PHE A 206 1.04 8.30 3.77
CA PHE A 206 2.34 8.35 4.40
C PHE A 206 3.32 7.53 3.56
N VAL A 207 4.20 8.21 2.83
CA VAL A 207 5.11 7.59 1.86
C VAL A 207 6.54 7.76 2.32
N ARG A 208 7.28 6.65 2.32
CA ARG A 208 8.72 6.62 2.57
C ARG A 208 9.46 6.31 1.29
N THR A 209 10.68 6.81 1.21
CA THR A 209 11.57 6.60 0.07
C THR A 209 12.96 6.25 0.57
N MET A 210 13.57 5.22 0.00
CA MET A 210 14.92 4.79 0.33
C MET A 210 15.73 4.61 -0.95
N PRO A 211 16.82 5.38 -1.14
CA PRO A 211 17.73 5.17 -2.25
C PRO A 211 18.55 3.90 -2.03
N ILE A 212 18.74 3.11 -3.08
CA ILE A 212 19.62 1.95 -3.11
C ILE A 212 20.52 2.01 -4.36
N ASN A 213 21.71 1.45 -4.26
CA ASN A 213 22.62 1.28 -5.38
C ASN A 213 22.93 -0.20 -5.50
N VAL A 214 22.52 -0.81 -6.60
CA VAL A 214 22.68 -2.25 -6.84
C VAL A 214 23.90 -2.44 -7.73
N ARG A 215 24.84 -3.28 -7.31
CA ARG A 215 25.99 -3.69 -8.11
C ARG A 215 25.91 -5.17 -8.50
N PRO A 216 26.67 -5.59 -9.53
CA PRO A 216 26.79 -7.00 -9.89
C PRO A 216 27.14 -7.90 -8.69
N ASN A 217 26.34 -8.94 -8.49
CA ASN A 217 26.43 -9.93 -7.41
C ASN A 217 26.10 -9.41 -6.00
N ASP A 218 25.57 -8.18 -5.87
CA ASP A 218 25.07 -7.71 -4.58
C ASP A 218 23.89 -8.56 -4.10
N LYS A 219 23.79 -8.70 -2.77
CA LYS A 219 22.60 -9.20 -2.07
C LYS A 219 22.19 -8.15 -1.05
N ILE A 220 21.17 -7.37 -1.37
CA ILE A 220 20.67 -6.26 -0.55
C ILE A 220 19.41 -6.75 0.16
N ASN A 221 19.47 -6.85 1.48
CA ASN A 221 18.31 -7.20 2.31
C ASN A 221 17.76 -5.95 2.98
N LEU A 222 16.48 -5.67 2.79
CA LEU A 222 15.79 -4.48 3.27
C LEU A 222 14.66 -4.88 4.21
N GLU A 223 14.63 -4.27 5.39
CA GLU A 223 13.52 -4.38 6.33
C GLU A 223 12.79 -3.03 6.38
N LEU A 224 11.56 -3.00 5.87
CA LEU A 224 10.80 -1.78 5.61
C LEU A 224 9.64 -1.65 6.60
N PRO A 225 9.71 -0.73 7.58
CA PRO A 225 8.65 -0.55 8.55
C PRO A 225 7.43 0.14 7.93
N LEU A 226 6.26 -0.38 8.25
CA LEU A 226 4.94 0.13 7.87
C LEU A 226 4.32 1.03 8.95
N ASP A 227 4.88 1.04 10.15
CA ASP A 227 4.40 1.92 11.22
C ASP A 227 4.63 3.39 10.86
N ILE A 228 3.65 4.25 11.11
CA ILE A 228 3.87 5.69 11.08
C ILE A 228 4.52 6.06 12.43
N PRO A 229 5.69 6.72 12.46
CA PRO A 229 6.32 7.06 13.74
C PRO A 229 5.40 7.98 14.55
N PRO A 230 5.26 7.79 15.87
CA PRO A 230 4.46 8.66 16.75
C PRO A 230 4.78 10.16 16.60
N SER A 231 6.03 10.51 16.28
CA SER A 231 6.48 11.88 16.05
C SER A 231 5.95 12.52 14.75
N GLU A 232 5.48 11.70 13.81
CA GLU A 232 4.97 12.12 12.50
C GLU A 232 3.44 12.17 12.46
N PHE A 233 2.76 11.86 13.58
CA PHE A 233 1.33 12.13 13.73
C PHE A 233 1.11 13.58 14.15
N ASP A 234 0.28 14.31 13.40
CA ASP A 234 -0.36 15.51 13.92
C ASP A 234 -1.50 15.11 14.87
N ALA A 235 -1.81 15.92 15.89
CA ALA A 235 -2.97 15.72 16.76
C ALA A 235 -4.26 15.56 15.93
N ILE A 236 -4.37 16.30 14.82
CA ILE A 236 -5.51 16.19 13.91
C ILE A 236 -5.53 14.86 13.13
N ASP A 237 -4.40 14.20 12.92
CA ASP A 237 -4.32 12.88 12.27
C ASP A 237 -4.82 11.76 13.18
N MET A 238 -4.94 12.05 14.47
CA MET A 238 -5.56 11.18 15.47
C MET A 238 -7.09 11.39 15.53
N VAL A 239 -7.61 12.46 14.92
CA VAL A 239 -9.04 12.76 14.86
C VAL A 239 -9.63 12.26 13.54
N GLN A 240 -10.35 11.14 13.59
CA GLN A 240 -10.96 10.54 12.40
C GLN A 240 -12.08 11.42 11.79
N ARG A 241 -12.73 12.28 12.59
CA ARG A 241 -13.82 13.15 12.16
C ARG A 241 -13.80 14.49 12.89
N LYS A 242 -13.85 15.59 12.14
CA LYS A 242 -14.12 16.92 12.70
C LYS A 242 -15.62 17.05 12.99
N PHE A 243 -16.00 17.29 14.24
CA PHE A 243 -17.38 17.65 14.59
C PHE A 243 -17.44 19.16 14.84
N ASP A 244 -18.48 19.83 14.35
CA ASP A 244 -18.75 21.25 14.62
C ASP A 244 -20.26 21.45 14.83
N PRO A 245 -20.76 21.79 16.05
CA PRO A 245 -20.32 21.41 17.40
C PRO A 245 -20.83 20.00 17.82
N LEU A 246 -20.34 19.46 18.95
CA LEU A 246 -20.87 18.20 19.53
C LEU A 246 -22.39 18.33 19.78
N PRO A 247 -23.23 17.41 19.24
CA PRO A 247 -24.67 17.48 19.46
C PRO A 247 -25.01 17.25 20.93
N GLN A 248 -26.01 17.98 21.41
CA GLN A 248 -26.54 17.78 22.74
C GLN A 248 -27.36 16.48 22.77
N ILE A 249 -27.07 15.61 23.73
CA ILE A 249 -27.77 14.35 23.88
C ILE A 249 -28.00 14.01 25.35
N ASP A 250 -29.18 13.49 25.64
CA ASP A 250 -29.51 12.94 26.95
C ASP A 250 -29.10 11.46 26.97
N LEU A 251 -28.03 11.10 27.65
CA LEU A 251 -27.56 9.71 27.75
C LEU A 251 -28.40 8.86 28.72
N GLY A 252 -29.45 9.41 29.33
CA GLY A 252 -30.30 8.71 30.28
C GLY A 252 -29.59 8.43 31.60
N TYR A 253 -30.15 7.51 32.38
CA TYR A 253 -29.65 7.19 33.73
C TYR A 253 -28.40 6.31 33.65
N SER A 254 -27.37 6.68 34.40
CA SER A 254 -26.18 5.85 34.55
C SER A 254 -26.45 4.71 35.55
N SER A 255 -25.71 3.62 35.43
CA SER A 255 -25.73 2.55 36.43
C SER A 255 -25.12 2.96 37.79
N THR A 256 -24.43 4.11 37.83
CA THR A 256 -23.73 4.67 38.99
C THR A 256 -24.30 5.99 39.50
N TRP A 257 -25.19 6.66 38.76
CA TRP A 257 -25.77 7.98 39.05
C TRP A 257 -27.31 7.93 39.07
N SER A 258 -27.94 8.74 39.92
CA SER A 258 -29.42 8.85 39.99
C SER A 258 -30.02 9.83 38.99
N ASP A 259 -29.19 10.64 38.33
CA ASP A 259 -29.62 11.71 37.43
C ASP A 259 -29.17 11.42 35.99
N PRO A 260 -29.98 11.80 34.99
CA PRO A 260 -29.58 11.67 33.59
C PRO A 260 -28.43 12.63 33.26
N LEU A 261 -27.57 12.26 32.30
CA LEU A 261 -26.49 13.12 31.82
C LEU A 261 -26.84 13.73 30.46
N ILE A 262 -26.89 15.06 30.40
CA ILE A 262 -26.97 15.82 29.16
C ILE A 262 -25.54 16.09 28.66
N PHE A 263 -25.08 15.26 27.72
CA PHE A 263 -23.78 15.42 27.07
C PHE A 263 -23.87 16.44 25.91
N PRO A 264 -22.87 17.29 25.69
CA PRO A 264 -21.70 17.50 26.54
C PRO A 264 -21.91 18.54 27.65
N ASP A 265 -23.10 19.13 27.77
CA ASP A 265 -23.34 20.35 28.54
C ASP A 265 -23.18 20.23 30.05
N GLU A 266 -23.47 19.07 30.62
CA GLU A 266 -23.35 18.80 32.06
C GLU A 266 -21.99 18.24 32.46
N LEU A 267 -21.07 18.11 31.50
CA LEU A 267 -19.72 17.63 31.79
C LEU A 267 -18.86 18.71 32.46
N PRO A 268 -17.92 18.32 33.35
CA PRO A 268 -16.97 19.25 33.93
C PRO A 268 -16.10 19.89 32.84
N LEU A 269 -15.72 21.15 33.04
CA LEU A 269 -14.93 21.93 32.08
C LEU A 269 -13.44 21.93 32.39
N ASP A 270 -13.05 21.40 33.54
CA ASP A 270 -11.72 21.45 34.14
C ASP A 270 -10.95 20.12 34.04
N VAL A 271 -11.56 19.08 33.49
CA VAL A 271 -10.96 17.75 33.34
C VAL A 271 -11.01 17.28 31.89
N TYR A 272 -10.14 16.33 31.53
CA TYR A 272 -10.26 15.62 30.27
C TYR A 272 -11.43 14.63 30.34
N ILE A 273 -12.04 14.34 29.19
CA ILE A 273 -13.18 13.43 29.14
C ILE A 273 -12.92 12.40 28.05
N CYS A 274 -12.85 11.13 28.44
CA CYS A 274 -12.74 10.02 27.51
C CYS A 274 -14.10 9.33 27.43
N MET A 275 -14.80 9.43 26.31
CA MET A 275 -16.02 8.66 26.05
C MET A 275 -15.68 7.42 25.24
N VAL A 276 -16.15 6.25 25.66
CA VAL A 276 -15.98 4.99 24.95
C VAL A 276 -17.34 4.37 24.73
N ILE A 277 -17.69 4.15 23.47
CA ILE A 277 -18.89 3.45 23.04
C ILE A 277 -18.47 2.05 22.64
N PHE A 278 -19.14 1.03 23.17
CA PHE A 278 -18.65 -0.33 23.01
C PHE A 278 -19.79 -1.34 23.07
N ASP A 279 -19.55 -2.52 22.49
CA ASP A 279 -20.46 -3.66 22.56
C ASP A 279 -19.99 -4.58 23.70
N TYR A 280 -20.87 -4.92 24.64
CA TYR A 280 -20.53 -5.78 25.77
C TYR A 280 -20.05 -7.18 25.35
N ASN A 281 -20.52 -7.64 24.19
CA ASN A 281 -20.25 -8.98 23.67
C ASN A 281 -19.24 -8.97 22.51
N GLY A 282 -18.94 -7.80 21.95
CA GLY A 282 -18.00 -7.63 20.85
C GLY A 282 -16.56 -7.88 21.30
N GLU A 283 -15.87 -8.85 20.71
CA GLU A 283 -14.49 -9.21 21.07
C GLU A 283 -13.51 -8.01 21.07
N PRO A 284 -13.55 -7.10 20.08
CA PRO A 284 -12.78 -5.86 20.11
C PRO A 284 -13.00 -5.01 21.37
N SER A 285 -14.26 -4.85 21.77
CA SER A 285 -14.68 -4.04 22.91
C SER A 285 -14.25 -4.67 24.22
N VAL A 286 -14.44 -5.98 24.35
CA VAL A 286 -14.06 -6.77 25.54
C VAL A 286 -12.57 -6.67 25.82
N ARG A 287 -11.73 -6.56 24.78
CA ARG A 287 -10.29 -6.41 24.94
C ARG A 287 -9.83 -4.97 25.11
N MET A 288 -10.45 -4.02 24.43
CA MET A 288 -9.97 -2.63 24.40
C MET A 288 -10.43 -1.80 25.62
N VAL A 289 -11.66 -2.00 26.09
CA VAL A 289 -12.23 -1.23 27.21
C VAL A 289 -11.40 -1.39 28.51
N PRO A 290 -10.94 -2.58 28.90
CA PRO A 290 -10.06 -2.73 30.07
C PRO A 290 -8.76 -1.92 29.99
N GLU A 291 -8.16 -1.81 28.80
CA GLU A 291 -6.95 -1.00 28.60
C GLU A 291 -7.23 0.51 28.75
N ILE A 292 -8.40 0.98 28.31
CA ILE A 292 -8.81 2.38 28.50
C ILE A 292 -9.10 2.67 29.98
N ILE A 293 -9.75 1.76 30.69
CA ILE A 293 -10.03 1.92 32.13
C ILE A 293 -8.71 1.98 32.89
N LYS A 294 -7.81 1.03 32.63
CA LYS A 294 -6.47 1.02 33.22
C LYS A 294 -5.68 2.29 32.91
N TRP A 295 -5.82 2.85 31.71
CA TRP A 295 -5.22 4.12 31.33
C TRP A 295 -5.82 5.30 32.08
N ALA A 296 -7.15 5.35 32.24
CA ALA A 296 -7.85 6.43 32.94
C ALA A 296 -7.60 6.40 34.45
N SER A 297 -7.48 5.20 35.04
CA SER A 297 -7.19 5.03 36.46
C SER A 297 -5.85 5.68 36.84
N GLY A 298 -5.93 6.78 37.61
CA GLY A 298 -4.77 7.56 38.04
C GLY A 298 -4.44 8.77 37.16
N LYS A 299 -5.31 9.12 36.20
CA LYS A 299 -5.25 10.38 35.44
C LYS A 299 -6.41 11.29 35.82
N ASP A 300 -6.27 12.58 35.53
CA ASP A 300 -7.34 13.57 35.66
C ASP A 300 -8.28 13.51 34.43
N VAL A 301 -8.91 12.34 34.26
CA VAL A 301 -9.76 12.00 33.13
C VAL A 301 -11.06 11.41 33.64
N LEU A 302 -12.19 12.02 33.25
CA LEU A 302 -13.51 11.44 33.40
C LEU A 302 -13.76 10.45 32.26
N LEU A 303 -13.77 9.15 32.56
CA LEU A 303 -14.11 8.09 31.62
C LEU A 303 -15.63 7.84 31.62
N ILE A 304 -16.24 7.93 30.44
CA ILE A 304 -17.65 7.69 30.19
C ILE A 304 -17.77 6.50 29.24
N GLY A 305 -18.06 5.32 29.77
CA GLY A 305 -18.43 4.15 29.00
C GLY A 305 -19.90 4.20 28.59
N VAL A 306 -20.19 3.83 27.35
CA VAL A 306 -21.52 3.79 26.79
C VAL A 306 -21.70 2.45 26.08
N GLY A 307 -22.41 1.54 26.74
CA GLY A 307 -22.63 0.21 26.23
C GLY A 307 -23.74 0.18 25.18
N VAL A 308 -23.52 -0.59 24.11
CA VAL A 308 -24.48 -0.83 23.03
C VAL A 308 -24.99 -2.26 23.12
N TYR A 309 -26.31 -2.39 23.28
CA TYR A 309 -27.09 -3.63 23.29
C TYR A 309 -26.99 -4.51 24.55
N ASP A 310 -28.13 -5.13 24.84
CA ASP A 310 -28.40 -6.21 25.80
C ASP A 310 -28.81 -5.80 27.21
N ASP A 311 -29.77 -6.58 27.75
CA ASP A 311 -30.64 -6.19 28.87
C ASP A 311 -29.88 -5.67 30.10
N VAL A 312 -30.54 -4.83 30.91
CA VAL A 312 -30.01 -4.21 32.14
C VAL A 312 -29.15 -5.17 32.99
N ASP A 313 -29.47 -6.46 33.01
CA ASP A 313 -28.75 -7.51 33.72
C ASP A 313 -27.38 -7.87 33.08
N SER A 314 -27.26 -7.90 31.74
CA SER A 314 -25.98 -8.08 31.02
C SER A 314 -25.04 -6.90 31.29
N SER A 315 -25.57 -5.67 31.22
CA SER A 315 -24.83 -4.46 31.56
C SER A 315 -24.31 -4.50 33.00
N ARG A 316 -25.16 -4.90 33.97
CA ARG A 316 -24.76 -5.03 35.39
C ARG A 316 -23.69 -6.10 35.61
N PHE A 317 -23.79 -7.25 34.94
CA PHE A 317 -22.81 -8.33 35.05
C PHE A 317 -21.44 -7.88 34.54
N TRP A 318 -21.40 -7.20 33.40
CA TRP A 318 -20.18 -6.69 32.81
C TRP A 318 -19.54 -5.62 33.70
N LEU A 319 -20.33 -4.69 34.25
CA LEU A 319 -19.87 -3.68 35.20
C LEU A 319 -19.30 -4.26 36.50
N GLN A 320 -19.86 -5.37 36.98
CA GLN A 320 -19.32 -6.10 38.14
C GLN A 320 -17.97 -6.75 37.83
N GLN A 321 -17.79 -7.28 36.61
CA GLN A 321 -16.52 -7.89 36.18
C GLN A 321 -15.38 -6.87 36.09
N VAL A 322 -15.71 -5.63 35.71
CA VAL A 322 -14.75 -4.56 35.51
C VAL A 322 -14.35 -3.86 36.82
N ASN A 323 -14.99 -4.21 37.94
CA ASN A 323 -14.65 -3.79 39.31
C ASN A 323 -14.28 -2.30 39.42
N ILE A 324 -15.22 -1.44 39.02
CA ILE A 324 -15.02 0.00 38.95
C ILE A 324 -15.19 0.59 40.36
N GLY A 325 -14.07 0.69 41.09
CA GLY A 325 -13.99 1.44 42.35
C GLY A 325 -13.63 2.92 42.16
N ASP A 326 -13.48 3.37 40.90
CA ASP A 326 -13.03 4.70 40.54
C ASP A 326 -14.22 5.62 40.24
N GLU A 327 -14.32 6.73 40.98
CA GLU A 327 -15.39 7.72 40.84
C GLU A 327 -15.36 8.46 39.49
N ASN A 328 -14.22 8.40 38.80
CA ASN A 328 -14.01 9.00 37.48
C ASN A 328 -14.47 8.11 36.33
N VAL A 329 -15.01 6.92 36.61
CA VAL A 329 -15.47 6.00 35.57
C VAL A 329 -16.99 5.81 35.68
N ARG A 330 -17.71 6.11 34.60
CA ARG A 330 -19.18 6.08 34.55
C ARG A 330 -19.67 5.28 33.37
N PHE A 331 -20.73 4.50 33.55
CA PHE A 331 -21.31 3.71 32.47
C PHE A 331 -22.79 4.00 32.29
N TYR A 332 -23.19 4.11 31.03
CA TYR A 332 -24.56 4.29 30.57
C TYR A 332 -24.95 3.12 29.67
N ALA A 333 -26.19 2.67 29.80
CA ALA A 333 -26.80 1.60 29.00
C ALA A 333 -28.06 2.14 28.32
N ASP A 334 -28.64 1.38 27.38
CA ASP A 334 -29.90 1.70 26.70
C ASP A 334 -29.92 3.06 25.97
N CYS A 335 -28.78 3.48 25.42
CA CYS A 335 -28.59 4.76 24.73
C CYS A 335 -28.17 4.61 23.26
N GLU A 336 -28.36 3.43 22.67
CA GLU A 336 -27.88 3.06 21.33
C GLU A 336 -28.51 3.89 20.23
N GLY A 337 -29.83 4.07 20.26
CA GLY A 337 -30.54 4.88 19.26
C GLY A 337 -30.11 6.35 19.31
N LYS A 338 -29.81 6.84 20.52
CA LYS A 338 -29.32 8.19 20.77
C LYS A 338 -27.89 8.35 20.23
N ILE A 339 -27.01 7.39 20.53
CA ILE A 339 -25.64 7.35 20.00
C ILE A 339 -25.60 7.27 18.48
N ALA A 340 -26.49 6.47 17.87
CA ALA A 340 -26.54 6.34 16.42
C ALA A 340 -26.90 7.67 15.75
N GLU A 341 -27.84 8.41 16.35
CA GLU A 341 -28.18 9.78 15.95
C GLU A 341 -26.98 10.73 16.12
N LEU A 342 -26.24 10.63 17.23
CA LEU A 342 -25.11 11.49 17.57
C LEU A 342 -23.95 11.40 16.57
N PHE A 343 -23.60 10.18 16.13
CA PHE A 343 -22.39 9.94 15.32
C PHE A 343 -22.69 9.55 13.87
N GLY A 344 -23.97 9.58 13.47
CA GLY A 344 -24.40 9.21 12.12
C GLY A 344 -24.08 7.76 11.79
N TYR A 345 -24.17 6.86 12.77
CA TYR A 345 -24.07 5.43 12.50
C TYR A 345 -25.34 4.97 11.77
N PRO A 346 -25.22 4.20 10.67
CA PRO A 346 -26.39 3.60 10.05
C PRO A 346 -27.04 2.67 11.07
N TRP A 347 -28.23 3.06 11.53
CA TRP A 347 -29.10 2.28 12.38
C TRP A 347 -30.27 1.80 11.52
N ASN A 348 -30.40 0.49 11.33
CA ASN A 348 -31.58 -0.11 10.71
C ASN A 348 -32.25 -1.06 11.71
N GLU A 349 -33.40 -1.64 11.33
CA GLU A 349 -34.11 -2.63 12.16
C GLU A 349 -33.29 -3.92 12.41
N GLU A 350 -32.14 -4.09 11.75
CA GLU A 350 -31.19 -5.20 11.93
C GLU A 350 -30.03 -4.84 12.89
N GLY A 351 -29.93 -3.57 13.34
CA GLY A 351 -28.94 -3.09 14.31
C GLY A 351 -27.88 -2.13 13.74
N PRO A 352 -26.99 -1.56 14.59
CA PRO A 352 -25.87 -0.73 14.16
C PRO A 352 -24.80 -1.54 13.42
N ASP A 353 -23.99 -0.87 12.59
CA ASP A 353 -22.77 -1.43 11.99
C ASP A 353 -21.69 -1.63 13.07
N TYR A 354 -21.75 -2.76 13.78
CA TYR A 354 -20.85 -3.13 14.89
C TYR A 354 -19.38 -3.27 14.49
N SER A 355 -19.06 -3.32 13.19
CA SER A 355 -17.67 -3.40 12.71
C SER A 355 -16.81 -2.20 13.15
N LYS A 356 -17.47 -1.11 13.58
CA LYS A 356 -16.85 0.15 14.00
C LYS A 356 -16.78 0.33 15.52
N LEU A 357 -17.27 -0.62 16.31
CA LEU A 357 -17.09 -0.60 17.76
C LEU A 357 -15.80 -1.36 18.14
N PRO A 358 -15.11 -0.95 19.21
CA PRO A 358 -15.39 0.20 20.08
C PRO A 358 -15.09 1.56 19.42
N PHE A 359 -15.79 2.61 19.85
CA PHE A 359 -15.60 4.00 19.40
C PHE A 359 -15.19 4.89 20.57
N VAL A 360 -14.12 5.67 20.42
CA VAL A 360 -13.50 6.46 21.49
C VAL A 360 -13.45 7.92 21.10
N ILE A 361 -13.81 8.79 22.03
CA ILE A 361 -13.70 10.24 21.91
C ILE A 361 -12.93 10.76 23.11
N LEU A 362 -11.95 11.62 22.89
CA LEU A 362 -11.27 12.36 23.95
C LEU A 362 -11.57 13.85 23.80
N LEU A 363 -12.00 14.47 24.88
CA LEU A 363 -12.23 15.91 24.98
C LEU A 363 -11.24 16.56 25.96
N SER A 364 -10.82 17.77 25.65
CA SER A 364 -10.01 18.62 26.53
C SER A 364 -10.84 19.23 27.67
N PRO A 365 -10.19 19.80 28.71
CA PRO A 365 -10.77 20.90 29.47
C PRO A 365 -11.23 22.00 28.50
N GLY A 366 -12.49 22.42 28.60
CA GLY A 366 -13.14 23.31 27.63
C GLY A 366 -13.86 22.63 26.46
N ARG A 367 -13.88 21.28 26.41
CA ARG A 367 -14.66 20.45 25.46
C ARG A 367 -14.20 20.51 24.00
N GLU A 368 -12.92 20.84 23.74
CA GLU A 368 -12.34 20.65 22.42
C GLU A 368 -12.13 19.16 22.17
N ILE A 369 -12.46 18.69 20.97
CA ILE A 369 -12.23 17.29 20.60
C ILE A 369 -10.76 17.09 20.29
N LEU A 370 -10.10 16.26 21.10
CA LEU A 370 -8.69 15.91 20.94
C LEU A 370 -8.49 14.61 20.16
N LEU A 371 -9.42 13.65 20.29
CA LEU A 371 -9.35 12.35 19.64
C LEU A 371 -10.75 11.87 19.26
N VAL A 372 -10.88 11.25 18.09
CA VAL A 372 -12.05 10.44 17.72
C VAL A 372 -11.55 9.21 16.99
N ARG A 373 -11.92 8.01 17.43
CA ARG A 373 -11.44 6.76 16.86
C ARG A 373 -12.49 5.67 16.89
N ASP A 374 -12.77 5.06 15.74
CA ASP A 374 -13.55 3.82 15.63
C ASP A 374 -12.66 2.56 15.60
N GLY A 375 -13.30 1.43 15.87
CA GLY A 375 -12.73 0.09 15.74
C GLY A 375 -11.69 -0.30 16.80
N TYR A 376 -11.11 -1.48 16.57
CA TYR A 376 -10.23 -2.15 17.51
C TYR A 376 -8.81 -1.58 17.49
N ASN A 377 -8.28 -1.19 18.67
CA ASN A 377 -6.87 -0.84 18.84
C ASN A 377 -6.35 -1.14 20.26
N LEU A 378 -5.48 -2.14 20.39
CA LEU A 378 -4.83 -2.45 21.68
C LEU A 378 -3.83 -1.38 22.14
N SER A 379 -3.36 -0.50 21.25
CA SER A 379 -2.46 0.60 21.58
C SER A 379 -3.22 1.91 21.88
N ILE A 380 -4.50 1.85 22.25
CA ILE A 380 -5.36 3.03 22.42
C ILE A 380 -4.85 3.98 23.52
N ALA A 381 -4.29 3.44 24.60
CA ALA A 381 -3.73 4.24 25.70
C ALA A 381 -2.63 5.21 25.22
N GLY A 382 -1.71 4.73 24.39
CA GLY A 382 -0.66 5.59 23.83
C GLY A 382 -1.19 6.68 22.90
N ALA A 383 -2.28 6.40 22.19
CA ALA A 383 -2.94 7.42 21.37
C ALA A 383 -3.60 8.50 22.24
N LEU A 384 -4.26 8.09 23.33
CA LEU A 384 -4.89 9.03 24.26
C LEU A 384 -3.86 9.91 24.98
N ASP A 385 -2.75 9.34 25.46
CA ASP A 385 -1.65 10.10 26.09
C ASP A 385 -1.06 11.13 25.14
N ARG A 386 -0.81 10.74 23.90
CA ARG A 386 -0.22 11.65 22.92
C ARG A 386 -1.14 12.81 22.57
N ALA A 387 -2.45 12.56 22.48
CA ALA A 387 -3.44 13.61 22.23
C ALA A 387 -3.44 14.66 23.37
N ILE A 388 -3.33 14.22 24.64
CA ILE A 388 -3.20 15.11 25.80
C ILE A 388 -1.90 15.91 25.73
N GLU A 389 -0.76 15.24 25.54
CA GLU A 389 0.56 15.90 25.46
C GLU A 389 0.60 16.99 24.37
N LEU A 390 0.06 16.69 23.19
CA LEU A 390 0.02 17.64 22.07
C LEU A 390 -0.83 18.85 22.41
N PHE A 391 -2.01 18.66 23.00
CA PHE A 391 -2.87 19.75 23.44
C PHE A 391 -2.17 20.65 24.47
N GLU A 392 -1.55 20.07 25.50
CA GLU A 392 -0.85 20.82 26.55
C GLU A 392 0.38 21.58 26.00
N SER A 393 1.11 20.96 25.06
CA SER A 393 2.24 21.62 24.40
C SER A 393 1.82 22.84 23.57
N ASN A 394 0.65 22.78 22.93
CA ASN A 394 0.10 23.88 22.15
C ASN A 394 -0.40 25.03 23.03
N GLN A 395 -0.96 24.73 24.21
CA GLN A 395 -1.40 25.76 25.17
C GLN A 395 -0.23 26.48 25.85
N SER A 396 0.89 25.79 26.06
CA SER A 396 2.08 26.34 26.72
C SER A 396 3.03 27.11 25.79
N GLY A 397 2.85 26.97 24.47
CA GLY A 397 3.62 27.67 23.43
C GLY A 397 3.08 29.04 22.99
N ASN A 398 1.98 29.51 23.58
CA ASN A 398 1.37 30.83 23.30
C ASN A 398 1.67 31.88 24.38
#